data_AF-A0A2R4WTY3-F1
#
_entry.id   AF-A0A2R4WTY3-F1
#
_cell.length_a   1.000
_cell.length_b   1.000
_cell.length_c   1.000
_cell.angle_alpha   90.00
_cell.angle_beta   90.00
_cell.angle_gamma   90.00
#
_symmetry.space_group_name_H-M   'P 1'
#
loop_
_entity.id
_entity.type
_entity.pdbx_description
1 polymer ?
#
loop_
_entity_poly.entity_id
_entity_poly.type
_entity_poly.pdbx_seq_one_letter_code
_entity_poly.pdbx_strand_id
1 'polypeptide(L)'
;MMGSLLMAGAAPAAPAGLSGYQGAWVLAGRDCAEVYSAAGRGLSFRKPVDLFAPAFIISGQRIRTPMASCRVRSIRTVDGRDHLDLDCANAVASNDVRVIMTPAKDGTLTRYYSEQDPTGIAYRRCSER
;
A
#
# COMPACT_ATOMS: atom_id res chain seq x y z
N MET A 1 36.57 32.12 6.77
CA MET A 1 36.20 30.74 6.38
C MET A 1 34.75 30.50 6.77
N MET A 2 33.82 30.55 5.83
CA MET A 2 32.38 30.33 6.06
C MET A 2 32.07 28.86 5.75
N GLY A 3 31.91 28.05 6.81
CA GLY A 3 31.52 26.65 6.69
C GLY A 3 30.01 26.54 6.49
N SER A 4 29.60 26.03 5.33
CA SER A 4 28.19 25.76 5.01
C SER A 4 27.79 24.41 5.60
N LEU A 5 26.76 24.39 6.46
CA LEU A 5 26.15 23.14 6.93
C LEU A 5 25.16 22.62 5.86
N LEU A 6 25.44 21.44 5.31
CA LEU A 6 24.49 20.68 4.51
C LEU A 6 23.44 20.05 5.44
N MET A 7 22.22 20.57 5.41
CA MET A 7 21.07 19.92 6.06
C MET A 7 20.61 18.75 5.18
N ALA A 8 21.04 17.54 5.54
CA ALA A 8 20.48 16.32 4.99
C ALA A 8 19.03 16.17 5.47
N GLY A 9 18.07 16.29 4.54
CA GLY A 9 16.66 16.08 4.84
C GLY A 9 16.39 14.63 5.24
N ALA A 10 16.06 14.40 6.51
CA ALA A 10 15.57 13.12 6.98
C ALA A 10 14.18 12.85 6.35
N ALA A 11 14.12 11.92 5.40
CA ALA A 11 12.84 11.34 5.01
C ALA A 11 12.25 10.62 6.23
N PRO A 12 10.94 10.78 6.53
CA PRO A 12 10.33 10.08 7.65
C PRO A 12 10.48 8.58 7.43
N ALA A 13 11.19 7.91 8.34
CA ALA A 13 11.30 6.47 8.36
C ALA A 13 9.88 5.89 8.39
N ALA A 14 9.57 5.00 7.44
CA ALA A 14 8.37 4.19 7.56
C ALA A 14 8.48 3.37 8.86
N PRO A 15 7.35 3.08 9.54
CA PRO A 15 7.29 2.10 10.62
C PRO A 15 8.04 0.85 10.17
N ALA A 16 8.92 0.34 11.02
CA ALA A 16 9.57 -0.94 10.79
C ALA A 16 8.47 -1.96 10.44
N GLY A 17 8.61 -2.62 9.29
CA GLY A 17 7.64 -3.59 8.79
C GLY A 17 6.95 -3.25 7.46
N LEU A 18 6.97 -2.00 6.97
CA LEU A 18 6.31 -1.66 5.68
C LEU A 18 7.15 -1.86 4.42
N SER A 19 8.45 -2.15 4.54
CA SER A 19 9.35 -2.25 3.37
C SER A 19 8.88 -3.32 2.37
N GLY A 20 8.40 -4.46 2.86
CA GLY A 20 7.87 -5.56 2.05
C GLY A 20 6.59 -5.20 1.28
N TYR A 21 5.91 -4.13 1.67
CA TYR A 21 4.61 -3.72 1.14
C TYR A 21 4.68 -2.57 0.13
N GLN A 22 5.81 -1.88 0.02
CA GLN A 22 5.90 -0.70 -0.83
C GLN A 22 5.65 -1.03 -2.31
N GLY A 23 4.89 -0.18 -2.99
CA GLY A 23 4.58 -0.31 -4.42
C GLY A 23 3.09 -0.24 -4.74
N ALA A 24 2.79 -0.38 -6.03
CA ALA A 24 1.43 -0.50 -6.53
C ALA A 24 1.03 -1.97 -6.65
N TRP A 25 -0.19 -2.30 -6.25
CA TRP A 25 -0.70 -3.66 -6.12
C TRP A 25 -2.06 -3.77 -6.77
N VAL A 26 -2.22 -4.75 -7.64
CA VAL A 26 -3.51 -5.09 -8.26
C VAL A 26 -3.84 -6.55 -7.96
N LEU A 27 -5.13 -6.86 -7.84
CA LEU A 27 -5.62 -8.24 -7.73
C LEU A 27 -4.93 -9.13 -8.78
N ALA A 28 -4.44 -10.29 -8.34
CA ALA A 28 -3.81 -11.25 -9.24
C ALA A 28 -4.76 -11.63 -10.39
N GLY A 29 -4.20 -11.69 -11.61
CA GLY A 29 -4.97 -11.92 -12.84
C GLY A 29 -5.43 -10.64 -13.57
N ARG A 30 -5.30 -9.46 -12.97
CA ARG A 30 -5.53 -8.17 -13.65
C ARG A 30 -4.25 -7.61 -14.26
N ASP A 31 -4.39 -6.86 -15.36
CA ASP A 31 -3.26 -6.15 -15.97
C ASP A 31 -2.98 -4.84 -15.23
N CYS A 32 -1.71 -4.60 -14.90
CA CYS A 32 -1.24 -3.35 -14.33
C CYS A 32 -1.52 -2.15 -15.25
N ALA A 33 -1.45 -2.34 -16.57
CA ALA A 33 -1.64 -1.26 -17.54
C ALA A 33 -3.10 -0.77 -17.63
N GLU A 34 -4.06 -1.61 -17.25
CA GLU A 34 -5.49 -1.22 -17.16
C GLU A 34 -5.75 -0.31 -15.96
N VAL A 35 -5.05 -0.54 -14.85
CA VAL A 35 -5.33 0.13 -13.56
C VAL A 35 -4.42 1.33 -13.33
N TYR A 36 -3.17 1.26 -13.77
CA TYR A 36 -2.14 2.25 -13.48
C TYR A 36 -1.60 2.93 -14.74
N SER A 37 -1.07 4.13 -14.54
CA SER A 37 -0.25 4.88 -15.49
C SER A 37 0.97 5.46 -14.77
N ALA A 38 2.08 5.58 -15.49
CA ALA A 38 3.28 6.23 -14.98
C ALA A 38 3.00 7.68 -14.56
N ALA A 39 3.54 8.10 -13.43
CA ALA A 39 3.41 9.43 -12.86
C ALA A 39 4.67 9.81 -12.09
N GLY A 40 5.53 10.59 -12.73
CA GLY A 40 6.83 10.98 -12.16
C GLY A 40 7.73 9.76 -12.00
N ARG A 41 8.12 9.46 -10.75
CA ARG A 41 8.94 8.28 -10.36
C ARG A 41 8.09 7.18 -9.71
N GLY A 42 6.83 7.11 -10.13
CA GLY A 42 5.76 6.40 -9.45
C GLY A 42 4.74 5.84 -10.43
N LEU A 43 3.93 4.90 -9.96
CA LEU A 43 2.63 4.60 -10.57
C LEU A 43 1.53 5.44 -9.92
N SER A 44 0.50 5.76 -10.71
CA SER A 44 -0.74 6.38 -10.24
C SER A 44 -1.93 5.69 -10.89
N PHE A 45 -3.12 5.78 -10.29
CA PHE A 45 -4.33 5.27 -10.92
C PHE A 45 -4.57 5.97 -12.26
N ARG A 46 -4.86 5.16 -13.29
CA ARG A 46 -5.22 5.65 -14.63
C ARG A 46 -6.46 6.55 -14.53
N LYS A 47 -6.55 7.54 -15.43
CA LYS A 47 -7.73 8.40 -15.57
C LYS A 47 -8.57 7.98 -16.79
N PRO A 48 -9.92 8.03 -16.70
CA PRO A 48 -10.70 8.22 -15.47
C PRO A 48 -10.48 7.08 -14.48
N VAL A 49 -10.56 7.38 -13.18
CA VAL A 49 -10.30 6.39 -12.13
C VAL A 49 -11.45 5.39 -12.07
N ASP A 50 -11.14 4.10 -12.22
CA ASP A 50 -12.07 3.02 -11.88
C ASP A 50 -12.16 2.92 -10.35
N LEU A 51 -13.24 3.44 -9.79
CA LEU A 51 -13.49 3.46 -8.35
C LEU A 51 -13.62 2.05 -7.74
N PHE A 52 -13.92 1.04 -8.56
CA PHE A 52 -14.13 -0.34 -8.13
C PHE A 52 -12.93 -1.24 -8.38
N ALA A 53 -11.83 -0.70 -8.94
CA ALA A 53 -10.63 -1.48 -9.18
C ALA A 53 -10.09 -2.05 -7.84
N PRO A 54 -9.91 -3.38 -7.73
CA PRO A 54 -9.31 -4.02 -6.55
C PRO A 54 -7.80 -3.78 -6.57
N ALA A 55 -7.41 -2.56 -6.22
CA ALA A 55 -6.06 -2.07 -6.39
C ALA A 55 -5.71 -1.02 -5.34
N PHE A 56 -4.43 -0.92 -5.00
CA PHE A 56 -3.94 0.05 -4.03
C PHE A 56 -2.46 0.36 -4.24
N ILE A 57 -2.02 1.51 -3.72
CA ILE A 57 -0.62 1.95 -3.74
C ILE A 57 -0.17 2.16 -2.31
N ILE A 58 0.91 1.51 -1.90
CA ILE A 58 1.56 1.71 -0.61
C ILE A 58 2.81 2.54 -0.84
N SER A 59 2.87 3.70 -0.20
CA SER A 59 4.01 4.62 -0.26
C SER A 59 4.30 5.20 1.12
N GLY A 60 5.44 4.83 1.69
CA GLY A 60 5.81 5.19 3.04
C GLY A 60 4.82 4.59 4.04
N GLN A 61 4.04 5.46 4.70
CA GLN A 61 3.00 5.10 5.68
C GLN A 61 1.57 5.20 5.13
N ARG A 62 1.41 5.51 3.84
CA ARG A 62 0.10 5.72 3.23
C ARG A 62 -0.27 4.58 2.31
N ILE A 63 -1.50 4.14 2.42
CA ILE A 63 -2.16 3.23 1.48
C ILE A 63 -3.21 4.04 0.74
N ARG A 64 -3.13 4.10 -0.58
CA ARG A 64 -4.12 4.77 -1.43
C ARG A 64 -4.88 3.75 -2.24
N THR A 65 -6.20 3.76 -2.15
CA THR A 65 -7.11 3.04 -3.04
C THR A 65 -7.72 4.03 -4.05
N PRO A 66 -8.50 3.58 -5.04
CA PRO A 66 -9.26 4.49 -5.90
C PRO A 66 -10.20 5.43 -5.14
N MET A 67 -10.72 5.00 -3.98
CA MET A 67 -11.76 5.72 -3.24
C MET A 67 -11.30 6.34 -1.91
N ALA A 68 -10.14 5.93 -1.37
CA ALA A 68 -9.72 6.32 -0.02
C ALA A 68 -8.20 6.47 0.10
N SER A 69 -7.79 7.28 1.08
CA SER A 69 -6.41 7.36 1.55
C SER A 69 -6.37 6.93 3.00
N CYS A 70 -5.54 5.95 3.30
CA CYS A 70 -5.32 5.43 4.65
C CYS A 70 -3.90 5.73 5.13
N ARG A 71 -3.75 6.08 6.40
CA ARG A 71 -2.48 6.13 7.11
C ARG A 71 -2.35 4.87 7.97
N VAL A 72 -1.22 4.18 7.84
CA VAL A 72 -0.85 3.07 8.73
C VAL A 72 -0.47 3.65 10.09
N ARG A 73 -1.17 3.27 11.14
CA ARG A 73 -0.88 3.67 12.52
C ARG A 73 0.04 2.69 13.22
N SER A 74 -0.19 1.39 13.03
CA SER A 74 0.62 0.34 13.63
C SER A 74 0.54 -0.93 12.78
N ILE A 75 1.53 -1.80 12.99
CA ILE A 75 1.60 -3.14 12.41
C ILE A 75 1.92 -4.10 13.54
N ARG A 76 1.18 -5.19 13.62
CA ARG A 76 1.45 -6.30 14.54
C ARG A 76 1.39 -7.61 13.77
N THR A 77 2.40 -8.46 13.94
CA THR A 77 2.38 -9.80 13.36
C THR A 77 1.70 -10.76 14.35
N VAL A 78 0.68 -11.47 13.90
CA VAL A 78 -0.05 -12.50 14.66
C VAL A 78 -0.15 -13.74 13.78
N ASP A 79 0.29 -14.89 14.28
CA ASP A 79 0.25 -16.16 13.55
C ASP A 79 0.83 -16.10 12.12
N GLY A 80 1.90 -15.32 11.95
CA GLY A 80 2.58 -15.13 10.66
C GLY A 80 1.86 -14.21 9.66
N ARG A 81 0.82 -13.49 10.10
CA ARG A 81 0.10 -12.48 9.32
C ARG A 81 0.30 -11.10 9.93
N ASP A 82 0.42 -10.07 9.11
CA ASP A 82 0.53 -8.71 9.60
C ASP A 82 -0.85 -8.06 9.66
N HIS A 83 -1.15 -7.51 10.82
CA HIS A 83 -2.37 -6.79 11.13
C HIS A 83 -2.03 -5.31 11.17
N LEU A 84 -2.50 -4.60 10.16
CA LEU A 84 -2.30 -3.17 10.00
C LEU A 84 -3.52 -2.45 10.55
N ASP A 85 -3.34 -1.66 11.61
CA ASP A 85 -4.35 -0.72 12.08
C ASP A 85 -4.20 0.58 11.29
N LEU A 86 -5.26 0.97 10.59
CA LEU A 86 -5.29 2.09 9.66
C LEU A 86 -6.25 3.18 10.13
N ASP A 87 -5.91 4.43 9.79
CA ASP A 87 -6.80 5.59 9.76
C ASP A 87 -7.14 5.90 8.30
N CYS A 88 -8.36 5.62 7.85
CA CYS A 88 -8.77 5.81 6.47
C CYS A 88 -9.72 6.98 6.32
N ALA A 89 -9.56 7.76 5.26
CA ALA A 89 -10.52 8.81 4.89
C ALA A 89 -10.91 8.70 3.41
N ASN A 90 -12.18 8.95 3.12
CA ASN A 90 -12.71 9.16 1.78
C ASN A 90 -13.41 10.53 1.70
N ALA A 91 -14.13 10.81 0.60
CA ALA A 91 -14.82 12.09 0.42
C ALA A 91 -15.99 12.32 1.39
N VAL A 92 -16.44 11.29 2.10
CA VAL A 92 -17.62 11.32 2.97
C VAL A 92 -17.22 11.33 4.45
N ALA A 93 -16.30 10.46 4.86
CA ALA A 93 -15.95 10.26 6.27
C ALA A 93 -14.53 9.70 6.47
N SER A 94 -14.11 9.71 7.74
CA SER A 94 -12.93 9.00 8.22
C SER A 94 -13.32 7.86 9.16
N ASN A 95 -12.59 6.74 9.09
CA ASN A 95 -12.85 5.56 9.89
C ASN A 95 -11.58 4.73 10.14
N ASP A 96 -11.61 4.02 11.25
CA ASP A 96 -10.57 3.07 11.63
C ASP A 96 -10.80 1.72 10.94
N VAL A 97 -9.77 1.18 10.31
CA VAL A 97 -9.83 -0.09 9.59
C VAL A 97 -8.67 -0.98 10.01
N ARG A 98 -8.95 -2.26 10.24
CA ARG A 98 -7.92 -3.29 10.35
C ARG A 98 -7.80 -4.06 9.05
N VAL A 99 -6.59 -4.23 8.54
CA VAL A 99 -6.31 -5.05 7.37
C VAL A 99 -5.30 -6.13 7.74
N ILE A 100 -5.55 -7.36 7.29
CA ILE A 100 -4.68 -8.51 7.52
C ILE A 100 -4.04 -8.87 6.20
N MET A 101 -2.71 -8.96 6.16
CA MET A 101 -1.98 -9.25 4.94
C MET A 101 -0.63 -9.92 5.22
N THR A 102 -0.09 -10.61 4.21
CA THR A 102 1.24 -11.22 4.27
C THR A 102 1.96 -11.04 2.93
N PRO A 103 3.18 -10.49 2.91
CA PRO A 103 3.99 -10.44 1.70
C PRO A 103 4.62 -11.82 1.49
N ALA A 104 4.51 -12.34 0.27
CA ALA A 104 5.05 -13.64 -0.09
C ALA A 104 6.45 -13.50 -0.69
N LYS A 105 7.23 -14.58 -0.63
CA LYS A 105 8.61 -14.62 -1.14
C LYS A 105 8.72 -14.42 -2.65
N ASP A 106 7.66 -14.76 -3.39
CA ASP A 106 7.56 -14.58 -4.84
C ASP A 106 7.21 -13.14 -5.25
N GLY A 107 7.12 -12.22 -4.29
CA GLY A 107 6.78 -10.82 -4.52
C GLY A 107 5.27 -10.55 -4.64
N THR A 108 4.43 -11.56 -4.42
CA THR A 108 2.99 -11.37 -4.26
C THR A 108 2.63 -10.90 -2.85
N LEU A 109 1.40 -10.43 -2.69
CA LEU A 109 0.85 -9.98 -1.43
C LEU A 109 -0.52 -10.64 -1.24
N THR A 110 -0.68 -11.40 -0.16
CA THR A 110 -1.97 -12.00 0.17
C THR A 110 -2.69 -11.12 1.18
N ARG A 111 -3.94 -10.75 0.88
CA ARG A 111 -4.85 -10.07 1.82
C ARG A 111 -5.87 -11.06 2.34
N TYR A 112 -6.11 -11.06 3.64
CA TYR A 112 -7.11 -11.92 4.27
C TYR A 112 -8.36 -11.09 4.63
N TYR A 113 -9.55 -11.66 4.48
CA TYR A 113 -10.79 -10.98 4.86
C TYR A 113 -10.97 -10.91 6.38
N SER A 114 -10.56 -11.96 7.09
CA SER A 114 -10.57 -12.04 8.55
C SER A 114 -9.50 -13.02 9.05
N GLU A 115 -9.38 -13.14 10.37
CA GLU A 115 -8.50 -14.13 11.02
C GLU A 115 -8.80 -15.56 10.59
N GLN A 116 -10.09 -15.86 10.36
CA GLN A 116 -10.59 -17.18 10.01
C GLN A 116 -10.47 -17.50 8.52
N ASP A 117 -10.05 -16.54 7.68
CA ASP A 117 -9.84 -16.75 6.26
C ASP A 117 -8.58 -17.58 6.03
N PRO A 118 -8.69 -18.84 5.58
CA PRO A 118 -7.52 -19.70 5.41
C PRO A 118 -6.77 -19.42 4.11
N THR A 119 -7.42 -18.77 3.14
CA THR A 119 -6.95 -18.68 1.76
C THR A 119 -6.41 -17.29 1.46
N GLY A 120 -7.17 -16.26 1.80
CA GLY A 120 -6.90 -14.90 1.37
C GLY A 120 -7.02 -14.72 -0.14
N ILE A 121 -6.68 -13.50 -0.59
CA ILE A 121 -6.75 -13.07 -1.96
C ILE A 121 -5.39 -12.51 -2.36
N ALA A 122 -4.84 -13.02 -3.45
CA ALA A 122 -3.52 -12.62 -3.92
C ALA A 122 -3.56 -11.33 -4.74
N TYR A 123 -2.55 -10.49 -4.52
CA TYR A 123 -2.24 -9.29 -5.27
C TYR A 123 -0.85 -9.44 -5.88
N ARG A 124 -0.69 -8.94 -7.10
CA ARG A 124 0.61 -8.83 -7.76
C ARG A 124 1.13 -7.40 -7.67
N ARG A 125 2.44 -7.26 -7.52
CA ARG A 125 3.11 -5.96 -7.60
C ARG A 125 3.18 -5.50 -9.05
N CYS A 126 2.92 -4.22 -9.28
CA CYS A 126 3.09 -3.56 -10.57
C CYS A 126 4.41 -2.79 -10.60
N SER A 127 5.07 -2.79 -11.74
CA SER A 127 6.29 -2.03 -12.02
C SER A 127 5.99 -0.83 -12.92
N GLU A 128 6.72 0.26 -12.71
CA GLU A 128 6.87 1.32 -13.70
C GLU A 128 7.62 0.70 -14.88
N ARG A 129 6.96 0.56 -16.03
CA ARG A 129 7.61 0.07 -17.24
C ARG A 129 8.26 1.22 -17.99
#